data_AF-A0A4Q0MHL5-F1
#
_entry.id   AF-A0A4Q0MHL5-F1
#
_cell.length_a   1.000
_cell.length_b   1.000
_cell.length_c   1.000
_cell.angle_alpha   90.00
_cell.angle_beta   90.00
_cell.angle_gamma   90.00
#
_symmetry.space_group_name_H-M   'P 1'
#
loop_
_entity.id
_entity.type
_entity.pdbx_description
1 polymer ?
#
loop_
_entity_poly.entity_id
_entity_poly.type
_entity_poly.pdbx_seq_one_letter_code
_entity_poly.pdbx_strand_id
1 'polypeptide(L)' 'MSKSKNESNGGITAYSVKTKTKNVPMIDPVIDIKSGRYIATGKDSEGNKMAAILGKAKAEEHIKNGDAKKGTGWD' A
#
# COMPACT_ATOMS: atom_id res chain seq x y z
N MET A 1 -8.06 3.98 28.50
CA MET A 1 -7.17 2.90 28.05
C MET A 1 -6.59 3.29 26.71
N SER A 2 -5.28 3.44 26.70
CA SER A 2 -4.44 4.03 25.67
C SER A 2 -4.47 3.25 24.35
N LYS A 3 -4.48 3.98 23.23
CA LYS A 3 -3.73 3.61 22.03
C LYS A 3 -3.35 4.87 21.26
N SER A 4 -2.37 5.58 21.81
CA SER A 4 -1.39 6.29 20.98
C SER A 4 -0.74 5.25 20.08
N LYS A 5 -1.09 5.22 18.79
CA LYS A 5 -0.27 4.62 17.72
C LYS A 5 -0.11 5.73 16.68
N ASN A 6 0.83 6.63 16.95
CA ASN A 6 2.16 6.61 16.34
C ASN A 6 2.07 7.18 14.91
N GLU A 7 2.52 8.42 14.75
CA GLU A 7 2.89 9.07 13.48
C GLU A 7 4.07 8.31 12.82
N SER A 8 3.91 7.01 12.60
CA SER A 8 4.75 6.25 11.70
C SER A 8 4.09 6.33 10.34
N ASN A 9 4.89 6.52 9.30
CA ASN A 9 4.53 6.32 7.90
C ASN A 9 3.86 4.94 7.64
N GLY A 10 2.61 4.73 8.06
CA GLY A 10 1.83 3.50 7.91
C GLY A 10 1.43 3.22 6.46
N GLY A 11 1.64 4.21 5.59
CA GLY A 11 1.48 4.07 4.16
C GLY A 11 2.34 2.96 3.57
N ILE A 12 1.78 2.27 2.58
CA ILE A 12 2.50 1.25 1.83
C ILE A 12 3.65 1.95 1.09
N THR A 13 4.88 1.48 1.28
CA THR A 13 6.02 1.94 0.49
C THR A 13 6.25 1.01 -0.68
N ALA A 14 6.56 1.58 -1.85
CA ALA A 14 6.85 0.83 -3.06
C ALA A 14 8.19 1.22 -3.68
N TYR A 15 8.62 0.41 -4.65
CA TYR A 15 9.71 0.77 -5.53
C TYR A 15 9.16 1.54 -6.73
N SER A 16 9.65 2.76 -6.95
CA SER A 16 9.33 3.52 -8.15
C SER A 16 10.23 3.04 -9.29
N VAL A 17 9.64 2.40 -10.30
CA VAL A 17 10.38 1.90 -11.48
C VAL A 17 10.96 3.05 -12.30
N LYS A 18 10.33 4.23 -12.25
CA LYS A 18 10.74 5.42 -13.00
C LYS A 18 11.96 6.09 -12.37
N THR A 19 11.89 6.39 -11.07
CA THR A 19 12.98 7.08 -10.35
C THR A 19 14.04 6.11 -9.81
N LYS A 20 13.78 4.80 -9.90
CA LYS A 20 14.60 3.72 -9.33
C LYS A 20 14.82 3.87 -7.82
N THR A 21 13.88 4.51 -7.13
CA THR A 21 13.95 4.75 -5.68
C THR A 21 13.18 3.66 -4.94
N LYS A 22 13.80 3.12 -3.89
CA LYS A 22 13.16 2.17 -2.96
C LYS A 22 12.52 2.93 -1.80
N ASN A 23 11.53 2.31 -1.16
CA ASN A 23 10.84 2.85 0.01
C ASN A 23 10.13 4.19 -0.24
N VAL A 24 9.60 4.38 -1.46
CA VAL A 24 8.82 5.57 -1.79
C VAL A 24 7.44 5.42 -1.18
N PRO A 25 6.99 6.35 -0.31
CA PRO A 25 5.66 6.30 0.28
C PRO A 25 4.60 6.43 -0.82
N MET A 26 3.66 5.49 -0.83
CA MET A 26 2.54 5.49 -1.75
C MET A 26 1.41 6.34 -1.18
N ILE A 27 0.94 7.28 -2.00
CA ILE A 27 -0.23 8.11 -1.73
C ILE A 27 -1.46 7.38 -2.22
N ASP A 28 -2.50 7.36 -1.37
CA ASP A 28 -3.78 6.68 -1.61
C ASP A 28 -3.63 5.23 -2.12
N PRO A 29 -2.94 4.34 -1.38
CA PRO A 29 -2.72 3.01 -1.88
C PRO A 29 -4.03 2.21 -1.90
N VAL A 30 -4.26 1.53 -3.02
CA VAL A 30 -5.38 0.61 -3.24
C VAL A 30 -4.80 -0.78 -3.42
N ILE A 31 -5.23 -1.72 -2.60
CA ILE A 31 -4.81 -3.11 -2.73
C ILE A 31 -5.82 -3.84 -3.61
N ASP A 32 -5.37 -4.41 -4.72
CA ASP A 32 -6.14 -5.31 -5.56
C ASP A 32 -5.69 -6.76 -5.32
N ILE A 33 -6.61 -7.72 -5.48
CA ILE A 33 -6.30 -9.14 -5.52
C ILE A 33 -6.35 -9.59 -6.98
N LYS A 34 -5.19 -9.95 -7.55
CA LYS A 34 -5.06 -10.47 -8.91
C LYS A 34 -4.43 -11.84 -8.90
N SER A 35 -5.17 -12.85 -9.35
CA SER A 35 -4.70 -14.25 -9.42
C SER A 35 -4.10 -14.76 -8.09
N GLY A 36 -4.76 -14.45 -6.97
CA GLY A 36 -4.33 -14.84 -5.63
C GLY A 36 -3.17 -14.02 -5.05
N ARG A 37 -2.72 -12.96 -5.73
CA ARG A 37 -1.67 -12.04 -5.26
C ARG A 37 -2.28 -10.71 -4.85
N TYR A 38 -1.81 -10.18 -3.72
CA TYR A 38 -2.22 -8.88 -3.22
C TYR A 38 -1.26 -7.83 -3.76
N ILE A 39 -1.79 -6.88 -4.52
CA ILE A 39 -1.01 -5.87 -5.23
C ILE A 39 -1.50 -4.51 -4.75
N ALA A 40 -0.68 -3.82 -3.97
CA ALA A 40 -0.90 -2.42 -3.66
C ALA A 40 -0.51 -1.57 -4.86
N THR A 41 -1.41 -0.72 -5.30
CA THR A 41 -1.19 0.26 -6.38
C THR A 41 -1.49 1.65 -5.86
N GLY A 42 -0.79 2.65 -6.39
CA GLY A 42 -0.98 4.03 -5.99
C GLY A 42 -0.04 4.95 -6.73
N LYS A 43 0.21 6.14 -6.16
CA LYS A 43 1.05 7.16 -6.79
C LYS A 43 2.10 7.67 -5.80
N ASP A 44 3.22 8.16 -6.30
CA ASP A 44 4.16 8.94 -5.48
C ASP A 44 3.77 10.42 -5.46
N SER A 45 4.57 11.23 -4.78
CA SER A 45 4.41 12.69 -4.71
C SER A 45 4.51 13.39 -6.06
N GLU A 46 5.13 12.77 -7.06
CA GLU A 46 5.27 13.29 -8.41
C GLU A 46 4.16 12.79 -9.36
N GLY A 47 3.21 11.98 -8.84
CA GLY A 47 2.12 11.39 -9.61
C GLY A 47 2.54 10.17 -10.44
N ASN A 48 3.75 9.65 -10.25
CA ASN A 48 4.18 8.42 -10.93
C ASN A 48 3.46 7.22 -10.32
N LYS A 49 2.95 6.34 -11.21
CA LYS A 49 2.28 5.11 -10.78
C LYS A 49 3.28 4.15 -10.13
N MET A 50 2.92 3.63 -8.98
CA MET A 50 3.69 2.64 -8.25
C MET A 50 2.85 1.40 -7.99
N ALA A 51 3.54 0.26 -7.87
CA ALA A 51 2.93 -0.98 -7.43
C ALA A 51 3.88 -1.72 -6.47
N ALA A 52 3.31 -2.32 -5.44
CA ALA A 52 4.01 -3.20 -4.50
C ALA A 52 3.24 -4.50 -4.36
N ILE A 53 3.93 -5.63 -4.44
CA ILE A 53 3.35 -6.93 -4.16
C ILE A 53 3.44 -7.17 -2.65
N LEU A 54 2.30 -7.42 -2.03
CA LEU A 54 2.17 -7.68 -0.60
C LEU A 54 1.78 -9.14 -0.37
N GLY A 55 2.12 -9.67 0.81
CA GLY A 55 1.52 -10.90 1.31
C GLY A 55 0.12 -10.63 1.86
N LYS A 56 -0.75 -11.66 1.86
CA LYS A 56 -2.12 -11.59 2.39
C LYS A 56 -2.22 -10.92 3.76
N ALA A 57 -1.41 -11.38 4.72
CA ALA A 57 -1.43 -10.86 6.09
C ALA A 57 -1.14 -9.35 6.16
N LYS A 58 -0.11 -8.87 5.43
CA LYS A 58 0.23 -7.45 5.38
C LYS A 58 -0.86 -6.64 4.67
N ALA A 59 -1.41 -7.16 3.59
CA ALA A 59 -2.49 -6.50 2.87
C ALA A 59 -3.71 -6.28 3.78
N GLU A 60 -4.15 -7.34 4.48
CA GLU A 60 -5.25 -7.26 5.45
C GLU A 60 -4.94 -6.31 6.60
N GLU A 61 -3.70 -6.30 7.10
CA GLU A 61 -3.25 -5.37 8.15
C GLU A 61 -3.34 -3.91 7.69
N HIS A 62 -2.84 -3.57 6.50
CA HIS A 62 -2.92 -2.21 5.95
C HIS A 62 -4.36 -1.76 5.72
N ILE A 63 -5.23 -2.63 5.22
CA ILE A 63 -6.67 -2.33 5.10
C ILE A 63 -7.28 -2.08 6.48
N LYS A 64 -6.97 -2.93 7.46
CA LYS A 64 -7.50 -2.86 8.83
C LYS A 64 -7.04 -1.61 9.58
N ASN A 65 -5.79 -1.20 9.35
CA ASN A 65 -5.22 0.00 9.93
C ASN A 65 -5.71 1.30 9.25
N GLY A 66 -6.37 1.19 8.09
CA GLY A 66 -6.82 2.33 7.30
C GLY A 66 -5.73 2.94 6.41
N ASP A 67 -4.58 2.26 6.29
CA ASP A 67 -3.46 2.71 5.46
C ASP A 67 -3.73 2.53 3.96
N ALA A 68 -4.66 1.64 3.59
CA ALA A 68 -4.99 1.31 2.21
C ALA A 68 -6.49 1.02 2.01
N LYS A 69 -6.96 1.13 0.75
CA LYS A 69 -8.33 0.81 0.34
C LYS A 69 -8.39 -0.55 -0.35
N LYS A 70 -9.51 -1.27 -0.16
CA LYS A 70 -9.79 -2.49 -0.92
C LYS A 70 -10.17 -2.11 -2.35
N GLY A 71 -9.42 -2.60 -3.31
CA GLY A 71 -9.72 -2.49 -4.73
C GLY A 71 -10.46 -3.72 -5.24
N THR A 72 -10.06 -4.18 -6.42
CA THR A 72 -10.66 -5.30 -7.16
C THR A 72 -10.28 -6.64 -6.55
N GLY A 73 -11.20 -7.62 -6.56
CA GLY A 73 -10.93 -9.02 -6.18
C GLY A 73 -11.01 -9.32 -4.69
N TRP A 74 -11.50 -8.37 -3.88
CA TRP A 74 -11.80 -8.56 -2.45
C TRP A 74 -13.21 -9.11 -2.16
N ASP A 75 -14.00 -9.38 -3.20
CA ASP A 75 -15.33 -10.01 -3.13
C ASP A 75 -15.27 -11.44 -2.56
#